data_AF-A0A485A9V8-F1
#
_entry.id   AF-A0A485A9V8-F1
#
_cell.length_a   1.000
_cell.length_b   1.000
_cell.length_c   1.000
_cell.angle_alpha   90.00
_cell.angle_beta   90.00
_cell.angle_gamma   90.00
#
_symmetry.space_group_name_H-M   'P 1'
#
loop_
_entity.id
_entity.type
_entity.pdbx_description
1 polymer ?
#
loop_
_entity_poly.entity_id
_entity_poly.type
_entity_poly.pdbx_seq_one_letter_code
_entity_poly.pdbx_strand_id
1 'polypeptide(L)'
;MASSPITGVRSAITRPVLNFGPRMASSGCVILELHLPFTATLTIHFPGEARLVIMNAASPVSSRVTRMFAPIARNFDLHVPVEEVHAFNLRVFEEDRLMVETQRPERLPLDLTLEAHIPADRSSIAYRRSLKKMGFGEFFLV
;
A
#
# COMPACT_ATOMS: atom_id res chain seq x y z
N MET A 1 -17.61 10.19 23.65
CA MET A 1 -16.28 9.57 23.46
C MET A 1 -15.80 9.94 22.07
N ALA A 2 -14.67 10.64 22.00
CA ALA A 2 -14.27 11.44 20.85
C ALA A 2 -13.98 10.58 19.60
N SER A 3 -14.72 10.85 18.53
CA SER A 3 -14.36 10.48 17.17
C SER A 3 -13.18 11.36 16.73
N SER A 4 -11.95 10.88 16.94
CA SER A 4 -10.80 11.49 16.27
C SER A 4 -10.96 11.26 14.76
N PRO A 5 -10.97 12.30 13.92
CA PRO A 5 -10.99 12.12 12.48
C PRO A 5 -9.64 11.51 12.11
N ILE A 6 -9.66 10.25 11.68
CA ILE A 6 -8.50 9.66 11.03
C ILE A 6 -8.28 10.52 9.78
N THR A 7 -7.23 11.34 9.79
CA THR A 7 -6.78 12.20 8.69
C THR A 7 -6.29 11.31 7.54
N GLY A 8 -7.23 10.56 6.95
CA GLY A 8 -6.97 9.60 5.90
C GLY A 8 -7.05 10.29 4.55
N VAL A 9 -5.98 10.22 3.77
CA VAL A 9 -6.04 10.61 2.36
C VAL A 9 -6.62 9.43 1.59
N ARG A 10 -7.90 9.53 1.22
CA ARG A 10 -8.57 8.52 0.40
C ARG A 10 -8.33 8.83 -1.07
N SER A 11 -7.63 7.94 -1.76
CA SER A 11 -7.46 7.99 -3.22
C SER A 11 -8.15 6.77 -3.82
N ALA A 12 -9.32 6.99 -4.42
CA ALA A 12 -9.94 5.97 -5.26
C ALA A 12 -9.25 6.00 -6.62
N ILE A 13 -8.56 4.92 -6.99
CA ILE A 13 -7.91 4.77 -8.29
C ILE A 13 -8.64 3.64 -9.01
N THR A 14 -9.63 3.99 -9.82
CA THR A 14 -10.30 3.02 -10.70
C THR A 14 -9.34 2.65 -11.82
N ARG A 15 -8.59 1.57 -11.66
CA ARG A 15 -7.76 0.97 -12.71
C ARG A 15 -8.08 -0.51 -12.86
N PRO A 16 -8.03 -1.07 -14.08
CA PRO A 16 -8.15 -2.50 -14.27
C PRO A 16 -7.03 -3.23 -13.51
N VAL A 17 -7.41 -4.25 -12.74
CA VAL A 17 -6.51 -5.09 -11.95
C VAL A 17 -5.67 -5.92 -12.91
N LEU A 18 -4.39 -5.56 -13.08
CA LEU A 18 -3.55 -6.11 -14.16
C LEU A 18 -2.76 -7.37 -13.78
N ASN A 19 -2.97 -7.98 -12.60
CA ASN A 19 -2.08 -9.06 -12.14
C ASN A 19 -2.73 -10.28 -11.45
N PHE A 20 -4.06 -10.45 -11.52
CA PHE A 20 -4.75 -11.61 -10.94
C PHE A 20 -5.32 -12.55 -12.01
N GLY A 21 -4.44 -13.27 -12.71
CA GLY A 21 -4.82 -14.39 -13.60
C GLY A 21 -5.77 -14.09 -14.77
N PRO A 22 -5.94 -15.02 -15.72
CA PRO A 22 -6.67 -14.77 -16.96
C PRO A 22 -8.21 -14.69 -16.83
N ARG A 23 -8.79 -14.81 -15.62
CA ARG A 23 -10.25 -14.76 -15.40
C ARG A 23 -10.80 -13.44 -14.84
N MET A 24 -9.94 -12.48 -14.46
CA MET A 24 -10.35 -11.29 -13.69
C MET A 24 -10.12 -9.96 -14.43
N ALA A 25 -10.20 -9.96 -15.76
CA ALA A 25 -9.97 -8.78 -16.60
C ALA A 25 -11.19 -7.84 -16.75
N SER A 26 -12.24 -7.97 -15.93
CA SER A 26 -13.44 -7.12 -16.00
C SER A 26 -13.54 -6.18 -14.79
N SER A 27 -13.48 -4.88 -15.06
CA SER A 27 -14.01 -3.76 -14.24
C SER A 27 -13.92 -3.88 -12.72
N GLY A 28 -12.75 -4.23 -12.17
CA GLY A 28 -12.51 -4.11 -10.73
C GLY A 28 -12.27 -2.67 -10.31
N CYS A 29 -12.79 -2.26 -9.15
CA CYS A 29 -12.48 -0.95 -8.55
C CYS A 29 -11.41 -1.14 -7.47
N VAL A 30 -10.36 -0.32 -7.52
CA VAL A 30 -9.28 -0.34 -6.52
C VAL A 30 -9.33 0.96 -5.71
N ILE A 31 -9.44 0.83 -4.40
CA ILE A 31 -9.48 1.95 -3.47
C ILE A 31 -8.25 1.87 -2.58
N LEU A 32 -7.45 2.94 -2.59
CA LEU A 32 -6.28 3.08 -1.72
C LEU A 32 -6.56 4.15 -0.67
N GLU A 33 -6.56 3.75 0.59
CA GLU A 33 -6.73 4.63 1.75
C GLU A 33 -5.41 4.75 2.48
N LEU A 34 -4.87 5.97 2.56
CA LEU A 34 -3.63 6.26 3.27
C LEU A 34 -3.96 6.79 4.65
N HIS A 35 -3.64 6.00 5.67
CA HIS A 35 -3.70 6.35 7.08
C HIS A 35 -2.31 6.78 7.54
N LEU A 36 -2.06 8.08 7.44
CA LEU A 36 -0.75 8.64 7.71
C LEU A 36 -0.33 8.42 9.18
N PRO A 37 0.99 8.25 9.45
CA PRO A 37 2.09 8.27 8.48
C PRO A 37 2.42 6.91 7.85
N PHE A 38 2.08 5.77 8.45
CA PHE A 38 2.68 4.48 8.07
C PHE A 38 1.69 3.35 7.75
N THR A 39 0.40 3.65 7.58
CA THR A 39 -0.60 2.62 7.28
C THR A 39 -1.29 2.92 5.96
N ALA A 40 -1.45 1.89 5.13
CA ALA A 40 -2.19 1.96 3.87
C ALA A 40 -3.13 0.77 3.74
N THR A 41 -4.36 1.03 3.33
CA THR A 41 -5.37 0.00 3.08
C THR A 41 -5.72 -0.01 1.61
N LEU A 42 -5.52 -1.15 0.96
CA LEU A 42 -5.90 -1.42 -0.41
C LEU A 42 -7.15 -2.30 -0.40
N THR A 43 -8.26 -1.76 -0.90
CA THR A 43 -9.46 -2.54 -1.17
C THR A 43 -9.60 -2.78 -2.67
N ILE A 44 -9.71 -4.04 -3.06
CA ILE A 44 -10.00 -4.47 -4.43
C ILE A 44 -11.43 -5.00 -4.45
N HIS A 45 -12.28 -4.34 -5.22
CA HIS A 45 -13.62 -4.81 -5.56
C HIS A 45 -13.54 -5.56 -6.89
N PHE A 46 -13.88 -6.84 -6.88
CA PHE A 46 -14.06 -7.63 -8.09
C PHE A 46 -15.50 -7.50 -8.60
N PRO A 47 -15.82 -7.93 -9.83
CA PRO A 47 -17.20 -8.03 -10.29
C PRO A 47 -18.08 -8.81 -9.31
N GLY A 48 -19.28 -8.30 -9.03
CA GLY A 48 -20.20 -8.88 -8.04
C GLY A 48 -19.88 -8.40 -6.61
N GLU A 49 -19.98 -9.31 -5.64
CA GLU A 49 -19.77 -9.01 -4.21
C GLU A 49 -18.36 -9.37 -3.72
N ALA A 50 -17.51 -9.95 -4.58
CA ALA A 50 -16.17 -10.38 -4.20
C ALA A 50 -15.26 -9.19 -3.89
N ARG A 51 -14.59 -9.26 -2.73
CA ARG A 51 -13.76 -8.21 -2.17
C ARG A 51 -12.51 -8.79 -1.54
N LEU A 52 -11.37 -8.15 -1.81
CA LEU A 52 -10.09 -8.38 -1.14
C LEU A 52 -9.65 -7.07 -0.48
N VAL A 53 -9.23 -7.15 0.78
CA VAL A 53 -8.70 -6.02 1.54
C VAL A 53 -7.33 -6.41 2.07
N ILE A 54 -6.34 -5.59 1.76
CA ILE A 54 -4.96 -5.73 2.21
C ILE A 54 -4.63 -4.46 2.98
N MET A 55 -4.20 -4.58 4.23
CA MET A 55 -3.68 -3.44 4.99
C MET A 55 -2.19 -3.65 5.21
N ASN A 56 -1.38 -2.68 4.83
CA ASN A 56 0.05 -2.65 5.14
C ASN A 56 0.28 -1.59 6.22
N ALA A 57 0.69 -2.04 7.40
CA ALA A 57 1.06 -1.17 8.51
C ALA A 57 2.56 -1.32 8.80
N ALA A 58 3.33 -0.30 8.42
CA ALA A 58 4.75 -0.21 8.69
C ALA A 58 4.97 0.31 10.11
N SER A 59 5.70 -0.46 10.92
CA SER A 59 6.11 -0.07 12.27
C SER A 59 7.63 0.09 12.30
N PRO A 60 8.15 1.33 12.38
CA PRO A 60 9.59 1.55 12.44
C PRO A 60 10.13 1.01 13.77
N VAL A 61 11.10 0.09 13.69
CA VAL A 61 11.79 -0.48 14.86
C VAL A 61 13.10 0.27 15.12
N SER A 62 13.75 0.73 14.06
CA SER A 62 14.94 1.60 14.10
C SER A 62 14.98 2.50 12.85
N SER A 63 16.04 3.30 12.70
CA SER A 63 16.25 4.13 11.51
C SER A 63 16.46 3.33 10.22
N ARG A 64 16.78 2.03 10.31
CA ARG A 64 17.08 1.15 9.17
C ARG A 64 16.22 -0.12 9.13
N VAL A 65 15.37 -0.33 10.12
CA VAL A 65 14.57 -1.56 10.26
C VAL A 65 13.11 -1.19 10.49
N THR A 66 12.25 -1.71 9.63
CA THR A 66 10.79 -1.56 9.73
C THR A 66 10.16 -2.93 9.77
N ARG A 67 9.27 -3.14 10.74
CA ARG A 67 8.42 -4.33 10.78
C ARG A 67 7.13 -4.05 10.01
N MET A 68 6.84 -4.84 8.98
CA MET A 68 5.60 -4.74 8.22
C MET A 68 4.55 -5.69 8.79
N PHE A 69 3.37 -5.17 9.09
CA PHE A 69 2.19 -5.98 9.39
C PHE A 69 1.24 -5.93 8.21
N ALA A 70 0.89 -7.09 7.66
CA ALA A 70 0.08 -7.19 6.44
C ALA A 70 -1.15 -8.11 6.63
N PRO A 71 -2.16 -7.74 7.42
CA PRO A 71 -3.41 -8.50 7.47
C PRO A 71 -4.14 -8.42 6.14
N ILE A 72 -4.60 -9.59 5.69
CA ILE A 72 -5.32 -9.77 4.42
C ILE A 72 -6.67 -10.41 4.72
N ALA A 73 -7.73 -9.80 4.23
CA ALA A 73 -9.09 -10.29 4.37
C ALA A 73 -9.75 -10.43 3.00
N ARG A 74 -10.44 -11.55 2.77
CA ARG A 74 -11.21 -11.81 1.56
C ARG A 74 -12.55 -12.45 1.90
N ASN A 75 -13.56 -12.24 1.07
CA ASN A 75 -14.89 -12.85 1.23
C ASN A 75 -15.19 -13.94 0.17
N PHE A 76 -14.20 -14.32 -0.63
CA PHE A 76 -14.28 -15.35 -1.65
C PHE A 76 -13.19 -16.40 -1.44
N ASP A 77 -13.25 -17.52 -2.16
CA ASP A 77 -12.29 -18.63 -2.06
C ASP A 77 -12.08 -19.14 -0.63
N LEU A 78 -13.14 -19.15 0.18
CA LEU A 78 -13.11 -19.59 1.58
C LEU A 78 -12.79 -21.08 1.75
N HIS A 79 -12.86 -21.85 0.66
CA HIS A 79 -12.52 -23.27 0.62
C HIS A 79 -11.00 -23.52 0.49
N VAL A 80 -10.22 -22.51 0.07
CA VAL A 80 -8.78 -22.65 -0.10
C VAL A 80 -8.10 -22.64 1.28
N PRO A 81 -7.20 -23.60 1.57
CA PRO A 81 -6.47 -23.65 2.83
C PRO A 81 -5.73 -22.34 3.13
N VAL A 82 -5.74 -21.93 4.39
CA VAL A 82 -5.16 -20.67 4.84
C VAL A 82 -3.63 -20.68 4.66
N GLU A 83 -3.02 -21.85 4.79
CA GLU A 83 -1.58 -22.09 4.62
C GLU A 83 -1.13 -21.79 3.18
N GLU A 84 -1.92 -22.17 2.17
CA GLU A 84 -1.62 -21.88 0.77
C GLU A 84 -1.68 -20.37 0.49
N VAL A 85 -2.65 -19.70 1.09
CA VAL A 85 -2.78 -18.23 1.01
C VAL A 85 -1.57 -17.57 1.66
N HIS A 86 -1.13 -18.03 2.83
CA HIS A 86 0.07 -17.50 3.48
C HIS A 86 1.32 -17.74 2.64
N ALA A 87 1.51 -18.94 2.09
CA ALA A 87 2.67 -19.25 1.26
C ALA A 87 2.71 -18.42 -0.03
N PHE A 88 1.55 -18.15 -0.65
CA PHE A 88 1.47 -17.25 -1.81
C PHE A 88 1.85 -15.82 -1.43
N ASN A 89 1.25 -15.27 -0.38
CA ASN A 89 1.53 -13.89 0.04
C ASN A 89 2.97 -13.71 0.50
N LEU A 90 3.56 -14.70 1.18
CA LEU A 90 4.97 -14.65 1.58
C LEU A 90 5.90 -14.53 0.39
N ARG A 91 5.63 -15.24 -0.72
CA ARG A 91 6.44 -15.10 -1.95
C ARG A 91 6.35 -13.70 -2.54
N VAL A 92 5.14 -13.15 -2.63
CA VAL A 92 4.92 -11.77 -3.11
C VAL A 92 5.65 -10.76 -2.21
N PHE A 93 5.56 -10.91 -0.89
CA PHE A 93 6.27 -10.03 0.03
C PHE A 93 7.78 -10.15 -0.04
N GLU A 94 8.34 -11.32 -0.32
CA GLU A 94 9.80 -11.46 -0.53
C GLU A 94 10.26 -10.78 -1.82
N GLU A 95 9.48 -10.86 -2.91
CA GLU A 95 9.76 -10.11 -4.14
C GLU A 95 9.75 -8.59 -3.88
N ASP A 96 8.72 -8.10 -3.19
CA ASP A 96 8.60 -6.68 -2.80
C ASP A 96 9.74 -6.26 -1.86
N ARG A 97 10.11 -7.10 -0.88
CA ARG A 97 11.19 -6.82 0.08
C ARG A 97 12.51 -6.59 -0.63
N LEU A 98 12.88 -7.47 -1.56
CA LEU A 98 14.11 -7.34 -2.35
C LEU A 98 14.12 -6.02 -3.16
N MET A 99 12.98 -5.67 -3.76
CA MET A 99 12.84 -4.41 -4.49
C MET A 99 12.94 -3.18 -3.58
N VAL A 100 12.33 -3.20 -2.39
CA VAL A 100 12.34 -2.05 -1.47
C VAL A 100 13.71 -1.86 -0.81
N GLU A 101 14.37 -2.94 -0.36
CA GLU A 101 15.67 -2.87 0.32
C GLU A 101 16.82 -2.42 -0.61
N THR A 102 16.65 -2.55 -1.92
CA THR A 102 17.65 -2.13 -2.91
C THR A 102 17.48 -0.67 -3.36
N GLN A 103 16.41 0.02 -2.95
CA GLN A 103 16.16 1.40 -3.35
C GLN A 103 17.25 2.34 -2.82
N ARG A 104 17.69 3.24 -3.71
CA ARG A 104 18.68 4.28 -3.40
C ARG A 104 18.14 5.63 -3.90
N PRO A 105 18.24 6.71 -3.10
CA PRO A 105 18.67 6.74 -1.70
C PRO A 105 17.75 5.94 -0.76
N GLU A 106 18.26 5.47 0.38
CA GLU A 106 17.47 4.66 1.34
C GLU A 106 16.31 5.45 1.98
N ARG A 107 16.44 6.78 2.00
CA ARG A 107 15.42 7.67 2.55
C ARG A 107 14.52 8.18 1.45
N LEU A 108 13.23 8.25 1.75
CA LEU A 108 12.22 8.73 0.81
C LEU A 108 12.43 10.23 0.51
N PRO A 109 12.80 10.62 -0.72
CA PRO A 109 12.91 12.03 -1.06
C PRO A 109 11.51 12.67 -1.08
N LEU A 110 11.28 13.60 -0.16
CA LEU A 110 10.04 14.39 -0.12
C LEU A 110 10.01 15.53 -1.13
N ASP A 111 11.16 15.88 -1.71
CA ASP A 111 11.23 16.73 -2.88
C ASP A 111 10.91 15.90 -4.14
N LEU A 112 9.75 16.20 -4.74
CA LEU A 112 9.27 15.50 -5.93
C LEU A 112 10.14 15.77 -7.16
N THR A 113 11.01 16.77 -7.16
CA THR A 113 11.93 17.03 -8.27
C THR A 113 13.14 16.08 -8.30
N LEU A 114 13.39 15.34 -7.21
CA LEU A 114 14.50 14.39 -7.08
C LEU A 114 14.23 13.04 -7.76
N GLU A 115 12.99 12.76 -8.15
CA GLU A 115 12.61 11.53 -8.86
C GLU A 115 11.73 11.86 -10.08
N ALA A 116 11.88 11.09 -11.15
CA ALA A 116 10.99 11.18 -12.30
C ALA A 116 9.67 10.46 -12.01
N HIS A 117 8.54 11.16 -12.19
CA HIS A 117 7.21 10.60 -11.91
C HIS A 117 6.47 10.26 -13.22
N ILE A 118 5.80 9.12 -13.22
CA ILE A 118 4.86 8.70 -14.25
C ILE A 118 3.41 8.83 -13.73
N PRO A 119 2.38 8.81 -14.60
CA PRO A 119 0.99 8.94 -14.16
C PRO A 119 0.51 7.90 -13.14
N ALA A 120 1.23 6.79 -12.97
CA ALA A 120 0.95 5.79 -11.94
C ALA A 120 1.30 6.27 -10.52
N ASP A 121 2.22 7.25 -10.38
CA ASP A 121 2.75 7.73 -9.10
C ASP A 121 1.84 8.73 -8.37
N ARG A 122 0.60 8.92 -8.84
CA ARG A 122 -0.32 9.89 -8.22
C ARG A 122 -0.57 9.60 -6.73
N SER A 123 -0.64 8.33 -6.34
CA SER A 123 -0.81 7.91 -4.94
C SER A 123 0.44 8.20 -4.09
N SER A 124 1.63 7.88 -4.60
CA SER A 124 2.90 8.15 -3.90
C SER A 124 3.17 9.65 -3.78
N ILE A 125 2.85 10.44 -4.81
CA ILE A 125 2.90 11.91 -4.76
C ILE A 125 1.95 12.47 -3.70
N ALA A 126 0.70 11.98 -3.65
CA ALA A 126 -0.27 12.40 -2.65
C ALA A 126 0.19 12.08 -1.23
N TYR A 127 0.78 10.90 -1.03
CA TYR A 127 1.40 10.48 0.22
C TYR A 127 2.55 11.42 0.64
N ARG A 128 3.53 11.66 -0.23
CA ARG A 128 4.67 12.54 0.03
C ARG A 128 4.26 13.98 0.36
N ARG A 129 3.30 14.53 -0.40
CA ARG A 129 2.74 15.86 -0.12
C ARG A 129 2.08 15.93 1.25
N SER A 130 1.42 14.85 1.67
CA SER A 130 0.73 14.81 2.96
C SER A 130 1.70 14.64 4.13
N LEU A 131 2.76 13.83 3.97
CA LEU A 131 3.86 13.76 4.94
C LEU A 131 4.56 15.11 5.12
N LYS A 132 4.82 15.83 4.02
CA LYS A 132 5.43 17.17 4.07
C LYS A 132 4.55 18.16 4.86
N LYS A 133 3.22 18.11 4.67
CA LYS A 133 2.26 18.93 5.43
C LYS A 133 2.23 18.60 6.93
N MET A 134 2.49 17.35 7.30
CA MET A 134 2.55 16.92 8.71
C MET A 134 3.88 17.30 9.41
N GLY A 135 4.83 17.91 8.70
CA GLY A 135 6.11 18.32 9.27
C GLY A 135 7.20 17.24 9.23
N PHE A 136 6.97 16.10 8.56
CA PHE A 136 8.00 15.07 8.38
C PHE A 136 9.09 15.44 7.35
N GLY A 137 9.10 16.68 6.85
CA GLY A 137 10.07 17.18 5.87
C GLY A 137 11.52 16.89 6.25
N GLU A 138 11.91 17.26 7.47
CA GLU A 138 13.30 17.12 7.93
C GLU A 138 13.67 15.68 8.31
N PHE A 139 12.71 14.88 8.78
CA PHE A 139 12.94 13.48 9.18
C PHE A 139 13.50 12.62 8.03
N PHE A 140 13.15 12.95 6.79
CA PHE A 140 13.61 12.21 5.60
C PHE A 140 14.80 12.85 4.88
N LEU A 141 15.24 14.05 5.28
CA LEU A 141 16.38 14.76 4.68
C LEU A 141 17.71 14.51 5.39
N VAL A 142 17.71 14.26 6.71
CA VAL A 142 18.91 14.11 7.57
C VAL A 142 19.28 12.67 7.79
#